data_AF-U5D1E6-F1
#
_entry.id   AF-U5D1E6-F1
#
_cell.length_a   1.000
_cell.length_b   1.000
_cell.length_c   1.000
_cell.angle_alpha   90.00
_cell.angle_beta   90.00
_cell.angle_gamma   90.00
#
_symmetry.space_group_name_H-M   'P 1'
#
loop_
_entity.id
_entity.type
_entity.pdbx_description
1 polymer ?
#
loop_
_entity_poly.entity_id
_entity_poly.type
_entity_poly.pdbx_seq_one_letter_code
_entity_poly.pdbx_strand_id
1 'polypeptide(L)'
;MAGRVRAPGRHVWQSCAAGNFSPAKSTLGNEAPWMPTVGASTLDREIRSATKLGNGKIYRGQLLFQPGNFQPALVPLVYPGSNGDYLSTICSDGQLTVDAVSGKVVLCEATGRDEVEKGEIVLRAGGMAMILMSTGAQDYDTIADAHVLLTSQVSFLDGTKIKGLYKLHRAPHGYNSLQGHSVPRRRGPHGG
;
A
#
# COMPACT_ATOMS: atom_id res chain seq x y z
N MET A 1 -25.15 -8.97 16.18
CA MET A 1 -26.31 -9.87 16.35
C MET A 1 -26.26 -10.90 15.22
N ALA A 2 -26.01 -12.18 15.51
CA ALA A 2 -26.00 -13.25 14.51
C ALA A 2 -27.39 -13.87 14.43
N GLY A 3 -28.02 -13.80 13.25
CA GLY A 3 -29.30 -14.45 12.96
C GLY A 3 -29.09 -15.92 12.59
N ARG A 4 -29.98 -16.78 13.10
CA ARG A 4 -30.01 -18.22 12.85
C ARG A 4 -30.56 -18.52 11.45
N VAL A 5 -29.75 -19.03 10.52
CA VAL A 5 -30.26 -19.68 9.31
C VAL A 5 -30.54 -21.14 9.65
N ARG A 6 -31.81 -21.55 9.53
CA ARG A 6 -32.20 -22.96 9.52
C ARG A 6 -32.52 -23.31 8.07
N ALA A 7 -31.84 -24.30 7.50
CA ALA A 7 -32.29 -24.96 6.29
C ALA A 7 -32.25 -26.48 6.50
N PRO A 8 -33.25 -27.08 7.17
CA PRO A 8 -33.39 -28.53 7.14
C PRO A 8 -34.00 -28.89 5.77
N GLY A 9 -33.23 -29.55 4.91
CA GLY A 9 -33.71 -30.07 3.62
C GLY A 9 -33.33 -29.25 2.38
N ARG A 10 -32.39 -28.30 2.47
CA ARG A 10 -31.77 -27.69 1.29
C ARG A 10 -30.26 -27.76 1.42
N HIS A 11 -29.58 -28.31 0.41
CA HIS A 11 -28.13 -28.48 0.35
C HIS A 11 -27.45 -27.09 0.22
N VAL A 12 -27.39 -26.34 1.32
CA VAL A 12 -26.78 -25.00 1.38
C VAL A 12 -25.65 -25.05 2.39
N TRP A 13 -24.44 -24.79 1.91
CA TRP A 13 -23.23 -24.70 2.71
C TRP A 13 -22.90 -23.24 3.01
N GLN A 14 -22.58 -22.92 4.27
CA GLN A 14 -22.19 -21.59 4.69
C GLN A 14 -20.69 -21.56 5.04
N SER A 15 -19.95 -20.64 4.45
CA SER A 15 -18.53 -20.41 4.74
C SER A 15 -18.36 -19.10 5.50
N CYS A 16 -17.59 -19.10 6.58
CA CYS A 16 -17.39 -17.94 7.44
C CYS A 16 -15.90 -17.57 7.53
N ALA A 17 -15.57 -16.29 7.47
CA ALA A 17 -14.19 -15.81 7.65
C ALA A 17 -13.76 -15.91 9.11
N ALA A 18 -12.47 -16.21 9.35
CA ALA A 18 -11.86 -16.23 10.68
C ALA A 18 -11.93 -14.88 11.43
N GLY A 19 -11.86 -13.78 10.68
CA GLY A 19 -11.67 -12.43 11.24
C GLY A 19 -10.24 -11.92 11.00
N ASN A 20 -10.05 -10.60 11.07
CA ASN A 20 -8.82 -9.91 10.66
C ASN A 20 -8.00 -9.37 11.85
N PHE A 21 -8.26 -9.85 13.07
CA PHE A 21 -7.65 -9.31 14.30
C PHE A 21 -6.33 -10.01 14.71
N SER A 22 -5.66 -10.64 13.74
CA SER A 22 -4.30 -11.19 13.87
C SER A 22 -3.29 -10.07 14.28
N PRO A 23 -2.20 -10.35 15.04
CA PRO A 23 -1.62 -11.65 15.40
C PRO A 23 -1.91 -12.12 16.84
N ALA A 24 -2.78 -11.42 17.57
CA ALA A 24 -3.12 -11.84 18.93
C ALA A 24 -3.84 -13.20 18.92
N LYS A 25 -3.50 -14.07 19.87
CA LYS A 25 -4.14 -15.38 20.05
C LYS A 25 -5.63 -15.20 20.36
N SER A 26 -6.45 -16.17 19.96
CA SER A 26 -7.89 -16.24 20.26
C SER A 26 -8.72 -15.07 19.71
N THR A 27 -8.48 -14.70 18.46
CA THR A 27 -9.16 -13.60 17.76
C THR A 27 -10.19 -14.06 16.72
N LEU A 28 -10.52 -15.35 16.70
CA LEU A 28 -11.49 -15.94 15.77
C LEU A 28 -12.92 -15.50 16.12
N GLY A 29 -13.68 -15.05 15.13
CA GLY A 29 -15.05 -14.57 15.32
C GLY A 29 -16.16 -15.59 15.03
N ASN A 30 -15.84 -16.68 14.32
CA ASN A 30 -16.81 -17.63 13.77
C ASN A 30 -16.43 -19.07 14.14
N GLU A 31 -16.53 -19.41 15.43
CA GLU A 31 -16.03 -20.67 16.01
C GLU A 31 -17.07 -21.80 16.13
N ALA A 32 -18.21 -21.68 15.45
CA ALA A 32 -19.25 -22.71 15.56
C ALA A 32 -18.78 -24.03 14.88
N PRO A 33 -18.87 -25.19 15.55
CA PRO A 33 -18.34 -26.46 15.03
C PRO A 33 -18.90 -26.90 13.67
N TRP A 34 -20.09 -26.43 13.30
CA TRP A 34 -20.79 -26.78 12.07
C TRP A 34 -20.56 -25.78 10.92
N MET A 35 -19.70 -24.78 11.11
CA MET A 35 -19.33 -23.80 10.09
C MET A 35 -17.82 -23.83 9.87
N PRO A 36 -17.32 -24.01 8.63
CA PRO A 36 -15.90 -23.87 8.37
C PRO A 36 -15.46 -22.41 8.57
N THR A 37 -14.44 -22.24 9.40
CA THR A 37 -13.76 -20.97 9.64
C THR A 37 -12.55 -20.87 8.71
N VAL A 38 -12.58 -19.94 7.76
CA VAL A 38 -11.53 -19.79 6.75
C VAL A 38 -10.54 -18.70 7.17
N GLY A 39 -9.27 -19.09 7.33
CA GLY A 39 -8.14 -18.17 7.54
C GLY A 39 -7.63 -17.56 6.23
N ALA A 40 -6.91 -16.44 6.33
CA ALA A 40 -6.30 -15.78 5.17
C ALA A 40 -4.85 -16.23 4.98
N SER A 41 -4.46 -16.52 3.74
CA SER A 41 -3.07 -16.73 3.32
C SER A 41 -2.77 -15.86 2.09
N THR A 42 -1.50 -15.53 1.87
CA THR A 42 -1.07 -14.83 0.66
C THR A 42 -0.93 -15.81 -0.52
N LEU A 43 -1.11 -15.32 -1.75
CA LEU A 43 -0.85 -16.09 -2.98
C LEU A 43 0.66 -16.10 -3.30
N ASP A 44 1.07 -17.02 -4.17
CA ASP A 44 2.44 -17.12 -4.70
C ASP A 44 2.76 -16.06 -5.79
N ARG A 45 1.85 -15.12 -6.02
CA ARG A 45 1.96 -14.03 -7.00
C ARG A 45 1.85 -12.68 -6.31
N GLU A 46 2.71 -11.74 -6.71
CA GLU A 46 2.64 -10.33 -6.34
C GLU A 46 2.49 -9.48 -7.60
N ILE A 47 1.71 -8.40 -7.55
CA ILE A 47 1.73 -7.37 -8.58
C ILE A 47 2.83 -6.38 -8.20
N ARG A 48 3.97 -6.51 -8.86
CA ARG A 48 5.15 -5.72 -8.54
C ARG A 48 5.13 -4.41 -9.30
N SER A 49 5.38 -3.33 -8.58
CA SER A 49 5.69 -2.04 -9.15
C SER A 49 7.20 -1.86 -9.26
N ALA A 50 7.65 -1.26 -10.35
CA ALA A 50 9.02 -0.76 -10.46
C ALA A 50 9.00 0.77 -10.44
N THR A 51 9.49 1.36 -9.34
CA THR A 51 9.64 2.80 -9.17
C THR A 51 11.06 3.21 -9.54
N LYS A 52 11.24 3.81 -10.73
CA LYS A 52 12.55 4.31 -11.15
C LYS A 52 12.67 5.79 -10.78
N LEU A 53 13.66 6.15 -9.96
CA LEU A 53 13.98 7.55 -9.63
C LEU A 53 14.93 8.17 -10.67
N GLY A 54 15.10 9.50 -10.59
CA GLY A 54 15.84 10.29 -11.57
C GLY A 54 17.34 10.01 -11.56
N ASN A 55 17.84 9.43 -10.46
CA ASN A 55 19.21 8.93 -10.33
C ASN A 55 19.42 7.54 -10.95
N GLY A 56 18.41 7.00 -11.66
CA GLY A 56 18.48 5.68 -12.29
C GLY A 56 18.26 4.50 -11.36
N LYS A 57 18.14 4.70 -10.04
CA LYS A 57 17.84 3.61 -9.09
C LYS A 57 16.40 3.15 -9.24
N ILE A 58 16.20 1.84 -9.16
CA ILE A 58 14.90 1.19 -9.27
C ILE A 58 14.55 0.56 -7.93
N TYR A 59 13.39 0.94 -7.39
CA TYR A 59 12.81 0.39 -6.18
C TYR A 59 11.63 -0.50 -6.54
N ARG A 60 11.53 -1.66 -5.91
CA ARG A 60 10.44 -2.61 -6.17
C ARG A 60 9.39 -2.47 -5.08
N GLY A 61 8.17 -2.15 -5.49
CA GLY A 61 7.01 -2.10 -4.61
C GLY A 61 5.92 -3.04 -5.07
N GLN A 62 4.72 -2.84 -4.55
CA GLN A 62 3.49 -3.46 -5.02
C GLN A 62 2.46 -2.39 -5.38
N LEU A 63 1.64 -2.67 -6.40
CA LEU A 63 0.53 -1.81 -6.80
C LEU A 63 -0.65 -2.69 -7.24
N LEU A 64 -1.88 -2.36 -6.85
CA LEU A 64 -3.07 -3.05 -7.37
C LEU A 64 -3.72 -2.32 -8.54
N PHE A 65 -3.55 -1.01 -8.60
CA PHE A 65 -4.23 -0.17 -9.58
C PHE A 65 -3.22 0.57 -10.44
N GLN A 66 -3.27 0.31 -11.75
CA GLN A 66 -2.57 1.10 -12.75
C GLN A 66 -3.56 1.52 -13.83
N PRO A 67 -3.81 2.83 -14.00
CA PRO A 67 -4.66 3.29 -15.09
C PRO A 67 -3.93 3.07 -16.43
N GLY A 68 -4.65 2.53 -17.42
CA GLY A 68 -4.09 2.10 -18.71
C GLY A 68 -3.48 3.22 -19.57
N ASN A 69 -3.74 4.48 -19.21
CA ASN A 69 -3.24 5.68 -19.87
C ASN A 69 -2.06 6.35 -19.12
N PHE A 70 -1.51 5.73 -18.07
CA PHE A 70 -0.37 6.31 -17.36
C PHE A 70 0.90 6.25 -18.23
N GLN A 71 1.34 7.40 -18.71
CA GLN A 71 2.59 7.49 -19.47
C GLN A 71 3.78 7.68 -18.51
N PRO A 72 4.87 6.91 -18.68
CA PRO A 72 6.10 7.13 -17.95
C PRO A 72 6.66 8.52 -18.30
N ALA A 73 6.61 9.45 -17.36
CA ALA A 73 7.16 10.80 -17.51
C ALA A 73 7.98 11.15 -16.28
N LEU A 74 9.11 11.82 -16.48
CA LEU A 74 9.99 12.32 -15.42
C LEU A 74 9.28 13.42 -14.61
N VAL A 75 8.52 13.04 -13.58
CA VAL A 75 7.78 14.00 -12.72
C VAL A 75 8.44 14.19 -11.35
N PRO A 76 8.40 15.37 -10.74
CA PRO A 76 9.07 15.59 -9.45
C PRO A 76 8.48 14.72 -8.34
N LEU A 77 9.36 14.18 -7.48
CA LEU A 77 8.98 13.58 -6.21
C LEU A 77 8.96 14.63 -5.11
N VAL A 78 7.94 14.59 -4.25
CA VAL A 78 7.85 15.42 -3.04
C VAL A 78 7.59 14.57 -1.82
N TYR A 79 8.17 14.99 -0.70
CA TYR A 79 7.94 14.40 0.61
C TYR A 79 7.46 15.51 1.55
N PRO A 80 6.12 15.66 1.75
CA PRO A 80 5.55 16.76 2.52
C PRO A 80 6.07 16.81 3.96
N GLY A 81 6.30 15.63 4.55
CA GLY A 81 6.89 15.47 5.88
C GLY A 81 8.39 15.85 6.00
N SER A 82 8.98 16.51 5.01
CA SER A 82 10.40 16.88 5.03
C SER A 82 10.77 17.84 6.15
N ASN A 83 9.80 18.64 6.58
CA ASN A 83 9.97 19.68 7.60
C ASN A 83 9.83 19.14 9.03
N GLY A 84 9.63 17.82 9.18
CA GLY A 84 9.52 17.16 10.49
C GLY A 84 8.10 17.11 11.07
N ASP A 85 7.10 17.66 10.37
CA ASP A 85 5.70 17.49 10.75
C ASP A 85 5.21 16.07 10.45
N TYR A 86 4.75 15.38 11.50
CA TYR A 86 4.24 14.02 11.44
C TYR A 86 2.98 13.89 10.58
N LEU A 87 2.04 14.84 10.69
CA LEU A 87 0.78 14.75 9.95
C LEU A 87 1.02 14.90 8.44
N SER A 88 2.01 15.69 8.06
CA SER A 88 2.52 15.77 6.68
C SER A 88 3.26 14.50 6.23
N THR A 89 3.92 13.73 7.11
CA THR A 89 4.58 12.47 6.67
C THR A 89 3.56 11.43 6.23
N ILE A 90 2.40 11.39 6.91
CA ILE A 90 1.33 10.44 6.62
C ILE A 90 0.31 10.96 5.59
N CYS A 91 0.54 12.14 5.01
CA CYS A 91 -0.37 12.78 4.04
C CYS A 91 -1.79 12.94 4.59
N SER A 92 -1.90 13.36 5.85
CA SER A 92 -3.18 13.61 6.52
C SER A 92 -3.96 14.74 5.85
N ASP A 93 -5.28 14.73 6.01
CA ASP A 93 -6.13 15.77 5.47
C ASP A 93 -5.75 17.15 6.04
N GLY A 94 -5.82 18.17 5.19
CA GLY A 94 -5.40 19.54 5.50
C GLY A 94 -3.90 19.79 5.62
N GLN A 95 -3.04 18.77 5.47
CA GLN A 95 -1.57 18.95 5.57
C GLN A 95 -0.86 19.12 4.23
N LEU A 96 -1.52 18.77 3.13
CA LEU A 96 -0.94 18.91 1.79
C LEU A 96 -1.28 20.29 1.20
N THR A 97 -0.25 21.07 0.88
CA THR A 97 -0.42 22.33 0.16
C THR A 97 -0.42 22.08 -1.35
N VAL A 98 -1.44 22.57 -2.06
CA VAL A 98 -1.65 22.30 -3.49
C VAL A 98 -0.40 22.65 -4.32
N ASP A 99 0.25 23.78 -4.07
CA ASP A 99 1.48 24.19 -4.79
C ASP A 99 2.66 23.21 -4.58
N ALA A 100 2.69 22.56 -3.41
CA ALA A 100 3.73 21.60 -3.09
C ALA A 100 3.51 20.25 -3.77
N VAL A 101 2.27 19.80 -3.99
CA VAL A 101 1.96 18.43 -4.48
C VAL A 101 1.37 18.35 -5.89
N SER A 102 0.77 19.43 -6.40
CA SER A 102 0.11 19.42 -7.72
C SER A 102 1.09 19.05 -8.84
N GLY A 103 0.71 18.06 -9.66
CA GLY A 103 1.52 17.57 -10.79
C GLY A 103 2.73 16.72 -10.38
N LYS A 104 2.81 16.27 -9.12
CA LYS A 104 3.99 15.57 -8.58
C LYS A 104 3.63 14.19 -8.03
N VAL A 105 4.67 13.38 -7.80
CA VAL A 105 4.55 12.12 -7.07
C VAL A 105 4.78 12.40 -5.60
N VAL A 106 3.87 11.94 -4.75
CA VAL A 106 3.89 12.22 -3.32
C VAL A 106 4.36 10.98 -2.55
N LEU A 107 5.39 11.13 -1.73
CA LEU A 107 5.82 10.09 -0.78
C LEU A 107 5.07 10.26 0.53
N CYS A 108 4.31 9.25 0.94
CA CYS A 108 3.55 9.18 2.18
C CYS A 108 3.99 7.97 3.02
N GLU A 109 3.88 8.08 4.34
CA GLU A 109 4.15 6.98 5.28
C GLU A 109 2.84 6.26 5.64
N ALA A 110 2.88 4.93 5.60
CA ALA A 110 1.77 4.10 6.02
C ALA A 110 1.54 4.23 7.53
N THR A 111 0.30 4.08 7.94
CA THR A 111 -0.16 4.01 9.33
C THR A 111 -0.84 2.67 9.63
N GLY A 112 -1.05 1.83 8.60
CA GLY A 112 -1.78 0.57 8.68
C GLY A 112 -3.30 0.76 8.74
N ARG A 113 -3.78 1.99 8.53
CA ARG A 113 -5.19 2.40 8.50
C ARG A 113 -5.34 3.57 7.53
N ASP A 114 -6.51 3.66 6.90
CA ASP A 114 -6.92 4.80 6.08
C ASP A 114 -5.97 5.09 4.89
N GLU A 115 -5.30 4.06 4.37
CA GLU A 115 -4.33 4.23 3.27
C GLU A 115 -5.01 4.67 1.97
N VAL A 116 -6.23 4.16 1.71
CA VAL A 116 -7.05 4.59 0.57
C VAL A 116 -7.41 6.07 0.68
N GLU A 117 -7.75 6.55 1.87
CA GLU A 117 -8.08 7.97 2.13
C GLU A 117 -6.88 8.87 1.84
N LYS A 118 -5.66 8.45 2.19
CA LYS A 118 -4.44 9.19 1.82
C LYS A 118 -4.29 9.33 0.31
N GLY A 119 -4.64 8.28 -0.44
CA GLY A 119 -4.76 8.36 -1.89
C GLY A 119 -5.73 9.47 -2.30
N GLU A 120 -6.94 9.48 -1.75
CA GLU A 120 -7.94 10.52 -2.06
C GLU A 120 -7.45 11.94 -1.74
N ILE A 121 -6.77 12.13 -0.61
CA ILE A 121 -6.20 13.42 -0.21
C ILE A 121 -5.13 13.86 -1.20
N VAL A 122 -4.22 12.96 -1.60
CA VAL A 122 -3.19 13.25 -2.61
C VAL A 122 -3.83 13.60 -3.96
N LEU A 123 -4.84 12.86 -4.40
CA LEU A 123 -5.56 13.14 -5.64
C LEU A 123 -6.25 14.51 -5.59
N ARG A 124 -6.95 14.80 -4.48
CA ARG A 124 -7.65 16.07 -4.27
C ARG A 124 -6.70 17.25 -4.26
N ALA A 125 -5.48 17.07 -3.74
CA ALA A 125 -4.44 18.08 -3.76
C ALA A 125 -3.71 18.21 -5.13
N GLY A 126 -4.11 17.43 -6.14
CA GLY A 126 -3.57 17.48 -7.50
C GLY A 126 -2.35 16.59 -7.73
N GLY A 127 -2.02 15.69 -6.80
CA GLY A 127 -0.93 14.72 -6.97
C GLY A 127 -1.22 13.72 -8.08
N MET A 128 -0.19 13.39 -8.87
CA MET A 128 -0.33 12.48 -10.02
C MET A 128 -0.21 11.00 -9.63
N ALA A 129 0.60 10.71 -8.62
CA ALA A 129 0.84 9.36 -8.11
C ALA A 129 1.28 9.42 -6.65
N MET A 130 1.19 8.30 -5.94
CA MET A 130 1.61 8.18 -4.55
C MET A 130 2.61 7.02 -4.39
N ILE A 131 3.65 7.24 -3.61
CA ILE A 131 4.50 6.17 -3.08
C ILE A 131 4.15 6.03 -1.61
N LEU A 132 3.67 4.86 -1.21
CA LEU A 132 3.29 4.58 0.17
C LEU A 132 4.36 3.72 0.84
N MET A 133 5.07 4.27 1.82
CA MET A 133 6.12 3.56 2.54
C MET A 133 5.55 2.80 3.74
N SER A 134 5.71 1.47 3.79
CA SER A 134 5.30 0.68 4.96
C SER A 134 6.05 1.06 6.24
N THR A 135 5.41 0.83 7.40
CA THR A 135 6.04 0.99 8.72
C THR A 135 6.97 -0.18 9.03
N GLY A 136 8.01 0.05 9.84
CA GLY A 136 8.96 -1.01 10.25
C GLY A 136 8.35 -2.10 11.14
N ALA A 137 7.08 -1.97 11.56
CA ALA A 137 6.36 -2.99 12.31
C ALA A 137 5.56 -3.95 11.41
N GLN A 138 5.26 -3.54 10.17
CA GLN A 138 4.62 -4.37 9.14
C GLN A 138 5.69 -4.84 8.15
N ASP A 139 6.62 -5.64 8.67
CA ASP A 139 7.68 -6.27 7.89
C ASP A 139 7.07 -7.08 6.74
N TYR A 140 7.10 -6.48 5.55
CA TYR A 140 6.73 -7.07 4.26
C TYR A 140 5.24 -7.30 3.94
N ASP A 141 4.31 -6.98 4.84
CA ASP A 141 2.88 -7.00 4.52
C ASP A 141 2.49 -5.72 3.79
N THR A 142 2.85 -5.68 2.51
CA THR A 142 2.22 -4.77 1.56
C THR A 142 0.81 -5.28 1.30
N ILE A 143 -0.14 -4.86 2.13
CA ILE A 143 -1.57 -4.99 1.79
C ILE A 143 -1.80 -4.06 0.61
N ALA A 144 -1.82 -4.67 -0.56
CA ALA A 144 -2.04 -3.95 -1.78
C ALA A 144 -3.52 -3.48 -1.74
N ASP A 145 -3.76 -2.23 -1.37
CA ASP A 145 -5.09 -1.62 -1.38
C ASP A 145 -5.35 -0.98 -2.76
N ALA A 146 -6.59 -1.08 -3.24
CA ALA A 146 -7.02 -0.40 -4.45
C ALA A 146 -7.16 1.10 -4.15
N HIS A 147 -6.14 1.87 -4.52
CA HIS A 147 -6.14 3.32 -4.35
C HIS A 147 -6.85 4.01 -5.52
N VAL A 148 -7.41 5.20 -5.26
CA VAL A 148 -8.09 6.04 -6.27
C VAL A 148 -7.14 6.64 -7.33
N LEU A 149 -5.83 6.56 -7.08
CA LEU A 149 -4.78 7.00 -7.98
C LEU A 149 -3.68 5.94 -8.04
N LEU A 150 -2.72 6.12 -8.96
CA LEU A 150 -1.59 5.20 -9.10
C LEU A 150 -0.72 5.21 -7.84
N THR A 151 -0.83 4.18 -7.02
CA THR A 151 -0.09 4.06 -5.76
C THR A 151 0.86 2.86 -5.79
N SER A 152 2.11 3.12 -5.42
CA SER A 152 3.12 2.08 -5.23
C SER A 152 3.48 1.97 -3.76
N GLN A 153 3.10 0.86 -3.15
CA GLN A 153 3.52 0.55 -1.78
C GLN A 153 4.93 -0.04 -1.79
N VAL A 154 5.85 0.53 -1.03
CA VAL A 154 7.25 0.10 -0.93
C VAL A 154 7.58 -0.34 0.49
N SER A 155 8.55 -1.25 0.62
CA SER A 155 9.05 -1.68 1.93
C SER A 155 9.63 -0.51 2.72
N PHE A 156 9.68 -0.63 4.05
CA PHE A 156 10.31 0.36 4.93
C PHE A 156 11.78 0.63 4.53
N LEU A 157 12.54 -0.42 4.18
CA LEU A 157 13.94 -0.31 3.76
C LEU A 157 14.11 0.47 2.45
N ASP A 158 13.18 0.32 1.51
CA ASP A 158 13.26 1.04 0.25
C ASP A 158 12.71 2.46 0.37
N GLY A 159 11.62 2.66 1.13
CA GLY A 159 11.10 3.98 1.41
C GLY A 159 12.08 4.87 2.18
N THR A 160 12.83 4.32 3.15
CA THR A 160 13.88 5.07 3.86
C THR A 160 15.03 5.50 2.93
N LYS A 161 15.39 4.66 1.94
CA LYS A 161 16.35 5.07 0.89
C LYS A 161 15.78 6.17 -0.01
N ILE A 162 14.51 6.07 -0.41
CA ILE A 162 13.83 7.10 -1.21
C ILE A 162 13.78 8.43 -0.43
N LYS A 163 13.38 8.38 0.85
CA LYS A 163 13.37 9.53 1.77
C LYS A 163 14.76 10.12 1.98
N GLY A 164 15.78 9.28 2.16
CA GLY A 164 17.17 9.72 2.28
C GLY A 164 17.68 10.42 1.02
N LEU A 165 17.37 9.87 -0.16
CA LEU A 165 17.68 10.50 -1.44
C LEU A 165 17.00 11.86 -1.59
N TYR A 166 15.72 11.96 -1.19
CA TYR A 166 14.98 13.22 -1.20
C TYR A 166 15.70 14.31 -0.40
N LYS A 167 16.19 13.98 0.81
CA LYS A 167 16.92 14.92 1.67
C LYS A 167 18.30 15.32 1.14
N LEU A 168 18.98 14.43 0.42
CA LEU A 168 20.39 14.62 0.03
C LEU A 168 20.56 15.50 -1.22
N HIS A 169 19.60 15.49 -2.14
CA HIS A 169 19.71 16.22 -3.41
C HIS A 169 18.55 17.21 -3.56
N ARG A 170 18.85 18.51 -3.66
CA ARG A 170 17.86 19.57 -3.96
C ARG A 170 17.38 19.58 -5.44
N ALA A 171 17.75 18.59 -6.25
CA ALA A 171 17.38 18.48 -7.66
C ALA A 171 16.15 17.60 -7.82
N PRO A 172 15.26 17.83 -8.82
CA PRO A 172 13.98 17.15 -8.89
C PRO A 172 14.22 15.66 -9.04
N HIS A 173 13.88 14.86 -8.02
CA HIS A 173 13.94 13.40 -8.11
C HIS A 173 12.84 12.98 -9.06
N GLY A 174 13.18 13.02 -10.33
CA GLY A 174 12.26 12.71 -11.39
C GLY A 174 11.88 11.25 -11.29
N TYR A 175 10.62 11.00 -11.03
CA TYR A 175 10.06 9.68 -11.11
C TYR A 175 9.91 9.32 -12.59
N ASN A 176 10.42 8.19 -13.05
CA ASN A 176 10.46 7.85 -14.47
C ASN A 176 9.32 6.94 -14.92
N SER A 177 8.81 6.06 -14.05
CA SER A 177 7.78 5.07 -14.40
C SER A 177 7.29 4.35 -13.14
N LEU A 178 5.99 4.03 -13.09
CA LEU A 178 5.44 2.89 -12.34
C LEU A 178 4.80 1.97 -13.35
N GLN A 179 5.22 0.71 -13.34
CA GLN A 179 4.57 -0.32 -14.11
C GLN A 179 4.34 -1.52 -13.20
N GLY A 180 3.08 -1.94 -13.13
CA GLY A 180 2.64 -3.16 -12.50
C GLY A 180 2.86 -4.33 -13.45
N HIS A 181 3.59 -5.32 -13.00
CA HIS A 181 3.65 -6.62 -13.66
C HIS A 181 3.43 -7.71 -12.62
N SER A 182 2.67 -8.73 -12.99
CA SER A 182 2.56 -9.91 -12.14
C SER A 182 3.83 -10.73 -12.18
N VAL A 183 4.39 -11.00 -11.00
CA VAL A 183 5.62 -11.79 -10.87
C VAL A 183 5.42 -12.84 -9.78
N PRO A 184 5.98 -14.07 -9.94
CA PRO A 184 6.06 -15.03 -8.86
C PRO A 184 6.83 -14.47 -7.66
N ARG A 185 6.30 -14.66 -6.44
CA ARG A 185 6.94 -14.27 -5.19
C ARG A 185 8.18 -15.14 -4.99
N ARG A 186 9.37 -14.53 -4.87
CA ARG A 186 10.58 -15.30 -4.48
C ARG A 186 10.40 -15.73 -3.02
N ARG A 187 10.34 -17.04 -2.76
CA ARG A 187 10.39 -17.58 -1.39
C ARG A 187 11.69 -17.10 -0.74
N GLY A 188 11.59 -16.34 0.34
CA GLY A 188 12.74 -16.07 1.20
C GLY A 188 13.23 -17.38 1.83
N PRO A 189 14.48 -17.46 2.32
CA PRO A 189 14.95 -18.64 3.02
C PRO A 189 14.04 -18.86 4.24
N HIS A 190 13.36 -20.00 4.28
CA HIS A 190 12.63 -20.44 5.45
C HIS A 190 13.65 -20.64 6.58
N GLY A 191 13.63 -19.76 7.58
CA GLY A 191 14.30 -20.02 8.85
C GLY A 191 13.57 -21.17 9.54
N GLY A 192 14.27 -22.30 9.71
CA GLY A 192 13.85 -23.42 10.54
C GLY A 192 14.18 -23.21 12.01
#